data_AF-A0A6M0GF05-F1
#
_entry.id   AF-A0A6M0GF05-F1
#
_cell.length_a   1.000
_cell.length_b   1.000
_cell.length_c   1.000
_cell.angle_alpha   90.00
_cell.angle_beta   90.00
_cell.angle_gamma   90.00
#
_symmetry.space_group_name_H-M   'P 1'
#
loop_
_entity.id
_entity.type
_entity.pdbx_description
1 polymer ?
#
loop_
_entity_poly.entity_id
_entity_poly.type
_entity_poly.pdbx_seq_one_letter_code
_entity_poly.pdbx_strand_id
1 'polypeptide(L)'
;MLTNIGKLMGLEFDQETPQQIHRQSGGHPFVSRQLTRFLTEKLKQECAKLPKSGNAVIEWTKAERYLEKSLTRRGELKNFLGKSIWEDLEKRDFPAAIAVLKVLACNENLITEGITEQGLLNQLRDNFTKNQCLDACLWLTDVGLLYHEEVEYQDFYKTRMPLFSRWILMQMTDKD
;
A
#
# COMPACT_ATOMS: atom_id res chain seq x y z
N MET A 1 10.30 5.52 -14.45
CA MET A 1 8.90 5.82 -14.88
C MET A 1 8.29 6.95 -14.05
N LEU A 2 8.38 6.94 -12.71
CA LEU A 2 7.80 7.97 -11.82
C LEU A 2 8.47 9.36 -11.93
N THR A 3 9.80 9.43 -12.14
CA THR A 3 10.53 10.68 -12.43
C THR A 3 9.97 11.43 -13.63
N ASN A 4 9.53 10.71 -14.67
CA ASN A 4 8.90 11.31 -15.84
C ASN A 4 7.48 11.81 -15.54
N ILE A 5 6.76 11.21 -14.59
CA ILE A 5 5.40 11.64 -14.20
C ILE A 5 5.45 12.97 -13.45
N GLY A 6 6.43 13.18 -12.56
CA GLY A 6 6.66 14.49 -11.95
C GLY A 6 6.90 15.57 -13.00
N LYS A 7 7.83 15.32 -13.93
CA LYS A 7 8.14 16.24 -15.04
C LYS A 7 6.93 16.56 -15.91
N LEU A 8 6.11 15.55 -16.24
CA LEU A 8 4.86 15.72 -16.98
C LEU A 8 3.83 16.61 -16.26
N MET A 9 3.92 16.71 -14.94
CA MET A 9 3.06 17.56 -14.13
C MET A 9 3.71 18.91 -13.77
N GLY A 10 4.87 19.26 -14.35
CA GLY A 10 5.52 20.56 -14.17
C GLY A 10 6.26 20.71 -12.83
N LEU A 11 6.64 19.59 -12.20
CA LEU A 11 7.43 19.54 -10.97
C LEU A 11 8.61 18.58 -11.15
N GLU A 12 9.76 18.87 -10.58
CA GLU A 12 10.89 17.93 -10.60
C GLU A 12 11.02 17.32 -9.20
N PHE A 13 10.95 15.99 -9.10
CA PHE A 13 11.22 15.28 -7.85
C PHE A 13 12.70 14.97 -7.74
N ASP A 14 13.21 14.93 -6.52
CA ASP A 14 14.50 14.31 -6.22
C ASP A 14 14.50 12.79 -6.55
N GLN A 15 15.64 12.14 -6.36
CA GLN A 15 15.76 10.70 -6.61
C GLN A 15 15.06 9.85 -5.55
N GLU A 16 14.92 10.38 -4.33
CA GLU A 16 14.33 9.65 -3.20
C GLU A 16 12.81 9.56 -3.31
N THR A 17 12.12 10.64 -3.67
CA THR A 17 10.65 10.69 -3.72
C THR A 17 10.04 9.58 -4.58
N PRO A 18 10.50 9.30 -5.81
CA PRO A 18 10.03 8.17 -6.60
C PRO A 18 10.24 6.81 -5.93
N GLN A 19 11.35 6.61 -5.22
CA GLN A 19 11.65 5.37 -4.50
C GLN A 19 10.68 5.18 -3.32
N GLN A 20 10.40 6.26 -2.58
CA GLN A 20 9.47 6.23 -1.46
C GLN A 20 8.03 6.03 -1.94
N ILE A 21 7.62 6.67 -3.04
CA ILE A 21 6.31 6.40 -3.67
C ILE A 21 6.22 4.92 -4.08
N HIS A 22 7.27 4.36 -4.69
CA HIS A 22 7.30 2.95 -5.07
C HIS A 22 7.15 2.05 -3.83
N ARG A 23 7.89 2.33 -2.75
CA ARG A 23 7.83 1.60 -1.48
C ARG A 23 6.44 1.64 -0.85
N GLN A 24 5.85 2.83 -0.72
CA GLN A 24 4.52 3.02 -0.12
C GLN A 24 3.41 2.36 -0.94
N SER A 25 3.54 2.37 -2.27
CA SER A 25 2.59 1.74 -3.18
C SER A 25 2.86 0.26 -3.44
N GLY A 26 3.91 -0.34 -2.89
CA GLY A 26 4.33 -1.71 -3.22
C GLY A 26 4.61 -1.93 -4.71
N GLY A 27 4.93 -0.87 -5.44
CA GLY A 27 5.06 -0.88 -6.90
C GLY A 27 3.75 -0.95 -7.69
N HIS A 28 2.59 -0.87 -7.04
CA HIS A 28 1.30 -0.95 -7.72
C HIS A 28 1.04 0.28 -8.61
N PRO A 29 0.95 0.13 -9.96
CA PRO A 29 0.97 1.28 -10.88
C PRO A 29 -0.13 2.32 -10.64
N PHE A 30 -1.35 1.88 -10.33
CA PHE A 30 -2.45 2.78 -10.02
C PHE A 30 -2.16 3.62 -8.76
N VAL A 31 -1.81 2.97 -7.64
CA VAL A 31 -1.53 3.65 -6.37
C VAL A 31 -0.32 4.56 -6.49
N SER A 32 0.77 4.13 -7.16
CA SER A 32 1.93 5.00 -7.39
C SER A 32 1.53 6.28 -8.15
N ARG A 33 0.69 6.16 -9.19
CA ARG A 33 0.19 7.33 -9.94
C ARG A 33 -0.68 8.25 -9.08
N GLN A 34 -1.57 7.68 -8.27
CA GLN A 34 -2.43 8.45 -7.39
C GLN A 34 -1.63 9.21 -6.33
N LEU A 35 -0.67 8.57 -5.67
CA LEU A 35 0.23 9.21 -4.71
C LEU A 35 1.02 10.34 -5.38
N THR A 36 1.54 10.10 -6.58
CA THR A 36 2.30 11.11 -7.35
C THR A 36 1.43 12.32 -7.69
N ARG A 37 0.19 12.08 -8.15
CA ARG A 37 -0.77 13.13 -8.47
C ARG A 37 -1.13 13.94 -7.22
N PHE A 38 -1.45 13.26 -6.13
CA PHE A 38 -1.79 13.87 -4.85
C PHE A 38 -0.67 14.79 -4.36
N LEU A 39 0.57 14.29 -4.34
CA LEU A 39 1.74 15.08 -3.96
C LEU A 39 1.90 16.33 -4.83
N THR A 40 1.75 16.14 -6.15
CA THR A 40 1.88 17.24 -7.11
C THR A 40 0.81 18.31 -6.89
N GLU A 41 -0.44 17.93 -6.65
CA GLU A 41 -1.54 18.88 -6.38
C GLU A 41 -1.30 19.67 -5.09
N LYS A 42 -0.89 19.00 -3.99
CA LYS A 42 -0.57 19.68 -2.72
C LYS A 42 0.60 20.64 -2.85
N LEU A 43 1.66 20.20 -3.52
CA LEU A 43 2.88 21.00 -3.66
C LEU A 43 2.70 22.15 -4.66
N LYS A 44 1.88 21.99 -5.71
CA LYS A 44 1.49 23.09 -6.60
C LYS A 44 0.77 24.21 -5.86
N GLN A 45 -0.15 23.88 -4.96
CA GLN A 45 -0.89 24.88 -4.17
C GLN A 45 0.03 25.72 -3.28
N GLU A 46 1.13 25.13 -2.80
CA GLU A 46 2.15 25.87 -2.04
C GLU A 46 3.15 26.60 -2.92
N CYS A 47 3.64 25.96 -3.98
CA CYS A 47 4.60 26.57 -4.91
C CYS A 47 3.97 27.71 -5.73
N ALA A 48 2.64 27.72 -5.92
CA ALA A 48 1.91 28.86 -6.48
C ALA A 48 2.04 30.14 -5.62
N LYS A 49 2.45 30.03 -4.35
CA LYS A 49 2.74 31.16 -3.45
C LYS A 49 4.20 31.60 -3.47
N LEU A 50 5.08 30.87 -4.16
CA LEU A 50 6.51 31.18 -4.28
C LEU A 50 6.78 31.94 -5.60
N PRO A 51 7.73 32.89 -5.61
CA PRO A 51 8.10 33.59 -6.83
C PRO A 51 8.63 32.60 -7.88
N LYS A 52 8.27 32.84 -9.15
CA LYS A 52 8.63 32.01 -10.31
C LYS A 52 10.14 32.09 -10.60
N SER A 53 10.96 31.43 -9.79
CA SER A 53 12.39 31.27 -10.06
C SER A 53 12.77 29.80 -10.05
N GLY A 54 12.93 29.24 -11.25
CA GLY A 54 13.50 27.90 -11.46
C GLY A 54 12.56 26.73 -11.21
N ASN A 55 12.82 25.60 -11.87
CA ASN A 55 12.22 24.31 -11.55
C ASN A 55 12.62 23.94 -10.12
N ALA A 56 11.78 24.27 -9.15
CA ALA A 56 12.03 23.89 -7.76
C ALA A 56 11.97 22.36 -7.66
N VAL A 57 13.11 21.75 -7.32
CA VAL A 57 13.18 20.32 -7.02
C VAL A 57 12.46 20.10 -5.69
N ILE A 58 11.52 19.16 -5.68
CA ILE A 58 10.82 18.75 -4.47
C ILE A 58 11.62 17.61 -3.85
N GLU A 59 12.15 17.91 -2.66
CA GLU A 59 12.80 16.93 -1.80
C GLU A 59 11.77 16.05 -1.08
N TRP A 60 12.16 14.80 -0.82
CA TRP A 60 11.33 13.84 -0.10
C TRP A 60 10.85 14.38 1.24
N THR A 61 11.71 15.04 2.01
CA THR A 61 11.37 15.63 3.32
C THR A 61 10.16 16.57 3.27
N LYS A 62 9.95 17.26 2.15
CA LYS A 62 8.78 18.11 1.94
C LYS A 62 7.56 17.29 1.52
N ALA A 63 7.73 16.32 0.63
CA ALA A 63 6.66 15.43 0.16
C ALA A 63 6.12 14.53 1.28
N GLU A 64 7.00 14.00 2.12
CA GLU A 64 6.72 13.09 3.24
C GLU A 64 5.69 13.70 4.19
N ARG A 65 5.84 14.98 4.55
CA ARG A 65 4.90 15.67 5.45
C ARG A 65 3.46 15.67 4.96
N TYR A 66 3.23 15.70 3.64
CA TYR A 66 1.88 15.59 3.09
C TYR A 66 1.40 14.16 3.13
N LEU A 67 2.26 13.21 2.77
CA LEU A 67 1.93 11.80 2.84
C LEU A 67 1.61 11.38 4.27
N GLU A 68 2.44 11.66 5.28
CA GLU A 68 2.14 11.29 6.67
C GLU A 68 0.82 11.88 7.18
N LYS A 69 0.55 13.16 6.90
CA LYS A 69 -0.69 13.84 7.32
C LYS A 69 -1.94 13.35 6.59
N SER A 70 -1.79 12.83 5.38
CA SER A 70 -2.89 12.38 4.54
C SER A 70 -3.17 10.89 4.66
N LEU A 71 -2.11 10.09 4.78
CA LEU A 71 -2.15 8.65 4.98
C LEU A 71 -2.58 8.28 6.41
N THR A 72 -2.83 9.27 7.27
CA THR A 72 -3.51 9.12 8.56
C THR A 72 -5.02 9.42 8.46
N ARG A 73 -5.49 10.01 7.35
CA ARG A 73 -6.90 10.37 7.14
C ARG A 73 -7.62 9.32 6.31
N ARG A 74 -8.62 8.66 6.91
CA ARG A 74 -9.45 7.61 6.28
C ARG A 74 -10.02 8.02 4.91
N GLY A 75 -10.50 9.26 4.79
CA GLY A 75 -11.13 9.76 3.56
C GLY A 75 -10.19 9.77 2.34
N GLU A 76 -8.90 10.05 2.54
CA GLU A 76 -7.94 10.07 1.44
C GLU A 76 -7.51 8.64 1.07
N LEU A 77 -7.23 7.78 2.06
CA LEU A 77 -6.94 6.35 1.83
C LEU A 77 -8.11 5.62 1.15
N LYS A 78 -9.37 5.96 1.48
CA LYS A 78 -10.56 5.38 0.83
C LYS A 78 -10.57 5.61 -0.68
N ASN A 79 -10.14 6.78 -1.14
CA ASN A 79 -10.09 7.09 -2.56
C ASN A 79 -8.95 6.37 -3.29
N PHE A 80 -7.87 6.04 -2.58
CA PHE A 80 -6.69 5.38 -3.15
C PHE A 80 -6.74 3.86 -3.12
N LEU A 81 -7.39 3.28 -2.11
CA LEU A 81 -7.35 1.85 -1.81
C LEU A 81 -8.74 1.26 -1.68
N GLY A 82 -9.67 2.01 -1.09
CA GLY A 82 -11.06 1.60 -0.92
C GLY A 82 -11.73 1.29 -2.28
N LYS A 83 -11.88 2.31 -3.12
CA LYS A 83 -12.61 2.20 -4.39
C LYS A 83 -11.94 1.36 -5.48
N SER A 84 -10.63 1.18 -5.40
CA SER A 84 -9.84 0.60 -6.51
C SER A 84 -9.29 -0.79 -6.21
N ILE A 85 -9.18 -1.18 -4.94
CA ILE A 85 -8.62 -2.47 -4.53
C ILE A 85 -9.60 -3.17 -3.59
N TRP A 86 -10.00 -2.49 -2.51
CA TRP A 86 -10.81 -3.10 -1.45
C TRP A 86 -12.23 -3.47 -1.91
N GLU A 87 -12.95 -2.57 -2.57
CA GLU A 87 -14.29 -2.85 -3.09
C GLU A 87 -14.29 -3.98 -4.12
N ASP A 88 -13.21 -4.14 -4.90
CA ASP A 88 -13.08 -5.22 -5.86
C ASP A 88 -12.74 -6.55 -5.19
N LEU A 89 -12.05 -6.53 -4.05
CA LEU A 89 -11.86 -7.71 -3.20
C LEU A 89 -13.18 -8.15 -2.55
N GLU A 90 -13.98 -7.21 -2.04
CA GLU A 90 -15.27 -7.51 -1.42
C GLU A 90 -16.26 -8.13 -2.40
N LYS A 91 -16.30 -7.66 -3.65
CA LYS A 91 -17.19 -8.20 -4.70
C LYS A 91 -16.85 -9.62 -5.13
N ARG A 92 -15.61 -10.07 -4.90
CA ARG A 92 -15.14 -11.39 -5.36
C ARG A 92 -15.59 -12.55 -4.48
N ASP A 93 -16.26 -12.27 -3.36
CA ASP A 93 -16.76 -13.27 -2.40
C ASP A 93 -15.68 -14.31 -2.01
N PHE A 94 -14.47 -13.82 -1.72
CA PHE A 94 -13.34 -14.65 -1.33
C PHE A 94 -12.93 -14.39 0.14
N PRO A 95 -13.69 -14.92 1.12
CA PRO A 95 -13.53 -14.58 2.53
C PRO A 95 -12.16 -14.96 3.11
N ALA A 96 -11.56 -16.06 2.64
CA ALA A 96 -10.22 -16.48 3.05
C ALA A 96 -9.15 -15.44 2.67
N ALA A 97 -9.25 -14.83 1.48
CA ALA A 97 -8.33 -13.79 1.04
C ALA A 97 -8.42 -12.53 1.92
N ILE A 98 -9.64 -12.11 2.25
CA ILE A 98 -9.85 -11.00 3.19
C ILE A 98 -9.28 -11.33 4.58
N ALA A 99 -9.47 -12.55 5.07
CA ALA A 99 -8.96 -12.98 6.36
C ALA A 99 -7.42 -13.02 6.41
N VAL A 100 -6.78 -13.54 5.36
CA VAL A 100 -5.32 -13.51 5.18
C VAL A 100 -4.79 -12.07 5.22
N LEU A 101 -5.41 -11.17 4.45
CA LEU A 101 -5.02 -9.76 4.42
C LEU A 101 -5.12 -9.09 5.80
N LYS A 102 -6.18 -9.38 6.57
CA LYS A 102 -6.35 -8.88 7.94
C LYS A 102 -5.26 -9.37 8.89
N VAL A 103 -4.97 -10.68 8.85
CA VAL A 103 -3.90 -11.27 9.67
C VAL A 103 -2.56 -10.62 9.35
N LEU A 104 -2.21 -10.48 8.07
CA LEU A 104 -0.95 -9.87 7.66
C LEU A 104 -0.86 -8.39 8.05
N ALA A 105 -1.95 -7.62 7.89
CA ALA A 105 -2.00 -6.23 8.31
C ALA A 105 -1.78 -6.05 9.82
N CYS A 106 -2.32 -6.95 10.65
CA CYS A 106 -2.11 -6.92 12.10
C CYS A 106 -0.66 -7.21 12.53
N ASN A 107 0.12 -7.91 11.69
CA ASN A 107 1.48 -8.33 12.02
C ASN A 107 2.57 -7.53 11.29
N GLU A 108 2.19 -6.59 10.41
CA GLU A 108 3.12 -5.82 9.57
C GLU A 108 4.23 -5.10 10.34
N ASN A 109 3.91 -4.56 11.52
CA ASN A 109 4.88 -3.85 12.37
C ASN A 109 5.61 -4.76 13.38
N LEU A 110 5.19 -6.03 13.49
CA LEU A 110 5.72 -6.98 14.46
C LEU A 110 6.76 -7.91 13.86
N ILE A 111 6.64 -8.23 12.57
CA ILE A 111 7.48 -9.22 11.90
C ILE A 111 7.98 -8.68 10.57
N THR A 112 9.23 -8.19 10.55
CA THR A 112 9.87 -7.58 9.37
C THR A 112 9.96 -8.53 8.18
N GLU A 113 10.12 -9.82 8.44
CA GLU A 113 10.31 -10.87 7.43
C GLU A 113 8.97 -11.32 6.82
N GLY A 114 7.84 -11.10 7.53
CA GLY A 114 6.53 -11.62 7.20
C GLY A 114 6.12 -12.81 8.07
N ILE A 115 4.87 -13.25 7.94
CA ILE A 115 4.35 -14.39 8.70
C ILE A 115 4.66 -15.67 7.92
N THR A 116 5.11 -16.70 8.64
CA THR A 116 5.29 -18.05 8.06
C THR A 116 3.95 -18.67 7.64
N GLU A 117 3.94 -19.56 6.64
CA GLU A 117 2.72 -20.32 6.26
C GLU A 117 2.06 -20.93 7.50
N GLN A 118 2.86 -21.61 8.34
CA GLN A 118 2.32 -22.26 9.52
C GLN A 118 1.77 -21.27 10.55
N GLY A 119 2.41 -20.11 10.73
CA GLY A 119 1.90 -19.04 11.57
C GLY A 119 0.56 -18.50 11.08
N LEU A 120 0.42 -18.30 9.77
CA LEU A 120 -0.81 -17.84 9.13
C LEU A 120 -1.94 -18.88 9.25
N LEU A 121 -1.65 -20.15 8.94
CA LEU A 121 -2.60 -21.25 9.05
C LEU A 121 -3.10 -21.43 10.48
N ASN A 122 -2.20 -21.32 11.47
CA ASN A 122 -2.58 -21.43 12.87
C ASN A 122 -3.57 -20.33 13.31
N GLN A 123 -3.47 -19.12 12.78
CA GLN A 123 -4.38 -18.02 13.09
C GLN A 123 -5.75 -18.14 12.40
N LEU A 124 -5.82 -18.85 11.26
CA LEU A 124 -7.02 -18.94 10.43
C LEU A 124 -7.76 -20.28 10.54
N ARG A 125 -7.18 -21.27 11.21
CA ARG A 125 -7.67 -22.66 11.28
C ARG A 125 -9.11 -22.83 11.77
N ASP A 126 -9.60 -21.90 12.60
CA ASP A 126 -10.95 -22.00 13.18
C ASP A 126 -12.04 -21.62 12.17
N ASN A 127 -11.68 -20.91 11.09
CA ASN A 127 -12.62 -20.37 10.10
C ASN A 127 -12.39 -20.91 8.68
N PHE A 128 -11.18 -21.39 8.37
CA PHE A 128 -10.80 -21.80 7.02
C PHE A 128 -9.94 -23.07 7.02
N THR A 129 -10.12 -23.88 5.98
CA THR A 129 -9.25 -25.04 5.72
C THR A 129 -7.88 -24.61 5.22
N LYS A 130 -6.87 -25.49 5.36
CA LYS A 130 -5.53 -25.26 4.81
C LYS A 130 -5.59 -24.87 3.33
N ASN A 131 -6.32 -25.62 2.51
CA ASN A 131 -6.39 -25.36 1.07
C ASN A 131 -6.98 -23.98 0.77
N GLN A 132 -8.05 -23.56 1.45
CA GLN A 132 -8.63 -22.22 1.26
C GLN A 132 -7.63 -21.10 1.59
N CYS A 133 -6.83 -21.27 2.65
CA CYS A 133 -5.79 -20.31 3.00
C CYS A 133 -4.67 -20.26 1.96
N LEU A 134 -4.24 -21.42 1.44
CA LEU A 134 -3.20 -21.49 0.40
C LEU A 134 -3.69 -20.91 -0.93
N ASP A 135 -4.89 -21.27 -1.37
CA ASP A 135 -5.51 -20.71 -2.58
C ASP A 135 -5.64 -19.18 -2.47
N ALA A 136 -5.99 -18.68 -1.28
CA ALA A 136 -6.02 -17.26 -1.00
C ALA A 136 -4.63 -16.60 -1.09
N CYS A 137 -3.59 -17.23 -0.54
CA CYS A 137 -2.22 -16.72 -0.61
C CYS A 137 -1.69 -16.68 -2.04
N LEU A 138 -1.90 -17.76 -2.80
CA LEU A 138 -1.54 -17.84 -4.22
C LEU A 138 -2.23 -16.74 -5.01
N TRP A 139 -3.56 -16.65 -4.89
CA TRP A 139 -4.33 -15.65 -5.60
C TRP A 139 -3.92 -14.21 -5.25
N LEU A 140 -3.72 -13.91 -3.97
CA LEU A 140 -3.29 -12.58 -3.53
C LEU A 140 -1.87 -12.22 -3.98
N THR A 141 -1.00 -13.23 -4.14
CA THR A 141 0.35 -13.05 -4.72
C THR A 141 0.26 -12.74 -6.21
N ASP A 142 -0.59 -13.48 -6.94
CA ASP A 142 -0.82 -13.28 -8.37
C ASP A 142 -1.39 -11.90 -8.70
N VAL A 143 -2.33 -11.40 -7.90
CA VAL A 143 -2.86 -10.03 -8.05
C VAL A 143 -1.95 -8.95 -7.48
N GLY A 144 -0.77 -9.33 -6.96
CA GLY A 144 0.26 -8.41 -6.52
C GLY A 144 -0.04 -7.69 -5.20
N LEU A 145 -0.88 -8.28 -4.34
CA LEU A 145 -1.16 -7.75 -3.00
C LEU A 145 -0.24 -8.34 -1.92
N LEU A 146 0.23 -9.58 -2.13
CA LEU A 146 1.20 -10.24 -1.25
C LEU A 146 2.57 -10.38 -1.89
N TYR A 147 3.58 -10.27 -1.04
CA TYR A 147 4.93 -10.72 -1.29
C TYR A 147 5.06 -12.09 -0.64
N HIS A 148 5.60 -13.03 -1.41
CA HIS A 148 5.88 -14.39 -1.01
C HIS A 148 7.37 -14.64 -1.24
N GLU A 149 8.00 -15.28 -0.26
CA GLU A 149 9.39 -15.69 -0.32
C GLU A 149 9.53 -17.04 0.38
N GLU A 150 10.22 -17.96 -0.27
CA GLU A 150 10.59 -19.25 0.33
C GLU A 150 12.05 -19.15 0.81
N VAL A 151 12.25 -19.33 2.11
CA VAL A 151 13.58 -19.34 2.75
C VAL A 151 13.71 -20.65 3.51
N GLU A 152 14.77 -21.42 3.23
CA GLU A 152 15.05 -22.69 3.92
C GLU A 152 13.84 -23.65 3.98
N TYR A 153 13.10 -23.76 2.87
CA TYR A 153 11.87 -24.59 2.75
C TYR A 153 10.70 -24.13 3.62
N GLN A 154 10.70 -22.85 4.02
CA GLN A 154 9.60 -22.22 4.74
C GLN A 154 9.09 -21.02 3.95
N ASP A 155 7.78 -21.01 3.69
CA ASP A 155 7.10 -19.90 3.02
C ASP A 155 6.81 -18.76 4.00
N PHE A 156 7.15 -17.55 3.58
CA PHE A 156 6.86 -16.29 4.27
C PHE A 156 5.94 -15.41 3.42
N TYR A 157 4.96 -14.80 4.08
CA TYR A 157 4.00 -13.91 3.45
C TYR A 157 3.99 -12.54 4.15
N LYS A 158 3.95 -11.48 3.36
CA LYS A 158 3.71 -10.11 3.82
C LYS A 158 2.93 -9.31 2.80
N THR A 159 2.25 -8.26 3.23
CA THR A 159 1.61 -7.33 2.30
C THR A 159 2.68 -6.60 1.48
N ARG A 160 2.44 -6.39 0.18
CA ARG A 160 3.34 -5.58 -0.67
C ARG A 160 3.24 -4.09 -0.39
N MET A 161 2.11 -3.67 0.17
CA MET A 161 1.69 -2.27 0.20
C MET A 161 1.41 -1.83 1.63
N PRO A 162 2.34 -1.12 2.30
CA PRO A 162 2.14 -0.65 3.67
C PRO A 162 0.87 0.19 3.85
N LEU A 163 0.53 1.00 2.85
CA LEU A 163 -0.71 1.78 2.87
C LEU A 163 -1.97 0.91 2.89
N PHE A 164 -1.89 -0.27 2.26
CA PHE A 164 -3.01 -1.20 2.21
C PHE A 164 -3.24 -1.87 3.56
N SER A 165 -2.19 -2.29 4.24
CA SER A 165 -2.27 -2.77 5.63
C SER A 165 -2.90 -1.73 6.56
N ARG A 166 -2.48 -0.47 6.46
CA ARG A 166 -3.08 0.62 7.23
C ARG A 166 -4.57 0.81 6.92
N TRP A 167 -4.97 0.74 5.64
CA TRP A 167 -6.37 0.80 5.25
C TRP A 167 -7.19 -0.36 5.85
N ILE A 168 -6.67 -1.58 5.81
CA ILE A 168 -7.30 -2.78 6.39
C ILE A 168 -7.50 -2.60 7.89
N LEU A 169 -6.47 -2.14 8.61
CA LEU A 169 -6.57 -1.87 10.05
C LEU A 169 -7.67 -0.84 10.36
N MET A 170 -7.78 0.22 9.56
CA MET A 170 -8.88 1.20 9.71
C MET A 170 -10.26 0.57 9.51
N GLN A 171 -10.42 -0.38 8.58
CA GLN A 171 -11.69 -1.10 8.41
C GLN A 171 -12.01 -2.02 9.60
N MET A 172 -11.00 -2.53 10.30
CA MET A 172 -11.18 -3.42 11.44
C MET A 172 -11.53 -2.68 12.73
N THR A 173 -11.04 -1.45 12.89
CA THR A 173 -11.31 -0.61 14.07
C THR A 173 -12.66 0.08 14.00
N ASP A 174 -13.17 0.35 12.80
CA ASP A 174 -14.53 0.81 12.59
C ASP A 174 -15.49 -0.38 12.65
N LYS A 175 -15.72 -0.88 13.86
CA LYS A 175 -16.92 -1.68 14.14
C LYS A 175 -18.09 -0.71 14.28
N ASP A 176 -19.12 -0.92 13.47
CA ASP A 176 -20.48 -0.45 13.75
C ASP A 176 -20.92 -0.86 15.18
#